data_AF-A0A9E5R2Y8-F1
#
_entry.id   AF-A0A9E5R2Y8-F1
#
_cell.length_a   1.000
_cell.length_b   1.000
_cell.length_c   1.000
_cell.angle_alpha   90.00
_cell.angle_beta   90.00
_cell.angle_gamma   90.00
#
_symmetry.space_group_name_H-M   'P 1'
#
loop_
_entity.id
_entity.type
_entity.pdbx_description
1 polymer ?
#
loop_
_entity_poly.entity_id
_entity_poly.type
_entity_poly.pdbx_seq_one_letter_code
_entity_poly.pdbx_strand_id
1 'polypeptide(L)'
;MENQAETLLQLQAQIGEIGQYGQKLIQRFALEIAQMPPLAKEGAQNLLYYLAVRQFDIRDWQKELGKLGLSRLGKAEGHIQASLEAIQHNLLCLSGQTPPSRPDLDFDRGKELLEQNATALLGPPSPHRRVRIMVTLPSEAAEDAQLVKELLLAGMNGARINCAHDDAPVWQKMVEQVRQAAQATGLPCKICMDLAGPKLRTGTVATQTQVLRLCAPRDDYGRVLGNYLVWVSEQMPPQIPGHSHWYHLPLPRQFFEMPSPVMNCLSATHAIKAAACASRGCFPRVFGPKPAKPLT
;
A
#
# COMPACT_ATOMS: atom_id res chain seq x y z
N MET A 1 -1.93 -1.70 48.66
CA MET A 1 -1.79 -3.16 48.51
C MET A 1 -3.10 -3.79 48.03
N GLU A 2 -4.24 -3.46 48.63
CA GLU A 2 -5.58 -3.97 48.23
C GLU A 2 -5.93 -3.74 46.75
N ASN A 3 -5.73 -2.51 46.24
CA ASN A 3 -5.99 -2.15 44.83
C ASN A 3 -5.12 -2.95 43.83
N GLN A 4 -3.88 -3.31 44.21
CA GLN A 4 -2.98 -4.04 43.32
C GLN A 4 -3.39 -5.52 43.19
N ALA A 5 -3.85 -6.15 44.27
CA ALA A 5 -4.34 -7.53 44.24
C ALA A 5 -5.62 -7.64 43.38
N GLU A 6 -6.53 -6.69 43.52
CA GLU A 6 -7.75 -6.60 42.70
C GLU A 6 -7.41 -6.38 41.21
N THR A 7 -6.49 -5.47 40.91
CA THR A 7 -6.00 -5.23 39.54
C THR A 7 -5.40 -6.49 38.93
N LEU A 8 -4.57 -7.24 39.67
CA LEU A 8 -3.98 -8.48 39.19
C LEU A 8 -5.04 -9.55 38.89
N LEU A 9 -6.05 -9.70 39.77
CA LEU A 9 -7.15 -10.64 39.56
C LEU A 9 -7.99 -10.27 38.32
N GLN A 10 -8.28 -8.99 38.14
CA GLN A 10 -9.01 -8.49 36.98
C GLN A 10 -8.24 -8.75 35.68
N LEU A 11 -6.93 -8.47 35.66
CA LEU A 11 -6.08 -8.73 34.50
C LEU A 11 -6.01 -10.23 34.17
N GLN A 12 -5.91 -11.10 35.18
CA GLN A 12 -5.93 -12.56 34.97
C GLN A 12 -7.25 -13.03 34.37
N ALA A 13 -8.38 -12.52 34.86
CA ALA A 13 -9.69 -12.88 34.32
C ALA A 13 -9.83 -12.44 32.86
N GLN A 14 -9.41 -11.22 32.52
CA GLN A 14 -9.48 -10.68 31.16
C GLN A 14 -8.56 -11.41 30.18
N ILE A 15 -7.29 -11.67 30.56
CA ILE A 15 -6.34 -12.40 29.72
C ILE A 15 -6.80 -13.85 29.53
N GLY A 16 -7.28 -14.48 30.60
CA GLY A 16 -7.87 -15.81 30.58
C GLY A 16 -9.08 -15.90 29.66
N GLU A 17 -9.97 -14.91 29.68
CA GLU A 17 -11.15 -14.84 28.82
C GLU A 17 -10.77 -14.79 27.33
N ILE A 18 -9.79 -13.95 26.96
CA ILE A 18 -9.27 -13.94 25.59
C ILE A 18 -8.66 -15.29 25.23
N GLY A 19 -7.84 -15.86 26.10
CA GLY A 19 -7.20 -17.16 25.85
C GLY A 19 -8.23 -18.26 25.57
N GLN A 20 -9.29 -18.32 26.38
CA GLN A 20 -10.41 -19.23 26.17
C GLN A 20 -11.17 -18.94 24.89
N TYR A 21 -11.39 -17.67 24.54
CA TYR A 21 -12.05 -17.30 23.30
C TYR A 21 -11.22 -17.69 22.07
N GLY A 22 -9.90 -17.49 22.10
CA GLY A 22 -8.97 -17.96 21.07
C GLY A 22 -9.04 -19.49 20.89
N GLN A 23 -9.05 -20.25 21.98
CA GLN A 23 -9.22 -21.70 21.93
C GLN A 23 -10.56 -22.12 21.33
N LYS A 24 -11.65 -21.43 21.68
CA LYS A 24 -12.97 -21.66 21.07
C LYS A 24 -12.95 -21.39 19.56
N LEU A 25 -12.24 -20.36 19.10
CA LEU A 25 -12.07 -20.11 17.67
C LEU A 25 -11.29 -21.23 16.98
N ILE A 26 -10.21 -21.73 17.59
CA ILE A 26 -9.46 -22.88 17.06
C ILE A 26 -10.36 -24.11 16.91
N GLN A 27 -11.16 -24.40 17.94
CA GLN A 27 -12.12 -25.52 17.89
C GLN A 27 -13.18 -25.32 16.80
N ARG A 28 -13.71 -24.10 16.67
CA ARG A 28 -14.70 -23.74 15.65
C ARG A 28 -14.17 -23.95 14.23
N PHE A 29 -12.91 -23.60 13.98
CA PHE A 29 -12.26 -23.68 12.67
C PHE A 29 -11.34 -24.90 12.51
N ALA A 30 -11.54 -25.94 13.33
CA ALA A 30 -10.63 -27.09 13.38
C ALA A 30 -10.59 -27.86 12.04
N LEU A 31 -11.73 -27.96 11.34
CA LEU A 31 -11.80 -28.65 10.04
C LEU A 31 -11.04 -27.88 8.96
N GLU A 32 -11.20 -26.56 8.92
CA GLU A 32 -10.51 -25.68 7.99
C GLU A 32 -8.99 -25.72 8.24
N ILE A 33 -8.56 -25.64 9.50
CA ILE A 33 -7.13 -25.76 9.86
C ILE A 33 -6.59 -27.14 9.45
N ALA A 34 -7.36 -28.21 9.62
CA ALA A 34 -6.93 -29.56 9.25
C ALA A 34 -6.65 -29.68 7.74
N GLN A 35 -7.44 -29.00 6.91
CA GLN A 35 -7.34 -28.99 5.44
C GLN A 35 -6.24 -28.05 4.91
N MET A 36 -5.70 -27.14 5.74
CA MET A 36 -4.64 -26.23 5.32
C MET A 36 -3.30 -26.95 5.08
N PRO A 37 -2.42 -26.40 4.21
CA PRO A 37 -1.04 -26.86 4.10
C PRO A 37 -0.32 -26.82 5.46
N PRO A 38 0.59 -27.77 5.77
CA PRO A 38 1.27 -27.84 7.07
C PRO A 38 1.93 -26.52 7.51
N LEU A 39 2.62 -25.82 6.60
CA LEU A 39 3.28 -24.53 6.88
C LEU A 39 2.33 -23.39 7.25
N ALA A 40 1.03 -23.52 6.96
CA ALA A 40 0.03 -22.49 7.26
C ALA A 40 -0.72 -22.73 8.57
N LYS A 41 -0.67 -23.95 9.14
CA LYS A 41 -1.52 -24.33 10.29
C LYS A 41 -1.21 -23.53 11.55
N GLU A 42 0.06 -23.44 11.93
CA GLU A 42 0.50 -22.67 13.11
C GLU A 42 0.16 -21.19 12.97
N GLY A 43 0.43 -20.60 11.80
CA GLY A 43 0.08 -19.21 11.51
C GLY A 43 -1.43 -18.95 11.57
N ALA A 44 -2.25 -19.88 11.09
CA ALA A 44 -3.71 -19.79 11.17
C ALA A 44 -4.20 -19.84 12.62
N GLN A 45 -3.63 -20.71 13.46
CA GLN A 45 -3.96 -20.76 14.89
C GLN A 45 -3.60 -19.44 15.59
N ASN A 46 -2.39 -18.92 15.36
CA ASN A 46 -1.99 -17.62 15.89
C ASN A 46 -2.89 -16.48 15.37
N LEU A 47 -3.32 -16.52 14.10
CA LEU A 47 -4.29 -15.57 13.55
C LEU A 47 -5.63 -15.62 14.28
N LEU A 48 -6.12 -16.79 14.67
CA LEU A 48 -7.35 -16.91 15.46
C LEU A 48 -7.20 -16.29 16.86
N TYR A 49 -6.04 -16.47 17.50
CA TYR A 49 -5.73 -15.75 18.74
C TYR A 49 -5.60 -14.24 18.54
N TYR A 50 -5.00 -13.80 17.43
CA TYR A 50 -4.97 -12.38 17.07
C TYR A 50 -6.38 -11.81 16.89
N LEU A 51 -7.24 -12.52 16.16
CA LEU A 51 -8.64 -12.13 15.97
C LEU A 51 -9.40 -12.13 17.29
N ALA A 52 -9.15 -13.09 18.17
CA ALA A 52 -9.70 -13.10 19.53
C ALA A 52 -9.35 -11.81 20.25
N VAL A 53 -8.08 -11.41 20.30
CA VAL A 53 -7.65 -10.15 20.93
C VAL A 53 -8.37 -8.93 20.36
N ARG A 54 -8.60 -8.90 19.04
CA ARG A 54 -9.25 -7.79 18.36
C ARG A 54 -10.75 -7.66 18.64
N GLN A 55 -11.39 -8.65 19.26
CA GLN A 55 -12.79 -8.59 19.69
C GLN A 55 -12.99 -7.89 21.04
N PHE A 56 -11.91 -7.63 21.80
CA PHE A 56 -11.98 -7.04 23.13
C PHE A 56 -11.43 -5.62 23.13
N ASP A 57 -11.95 -4.77 24.02
CA ASP A 57 -11.36 -3.44 24.24
C ASP A 57 -10.08 -3.56 25.07
N ILE A 58 -8.98 -3.55 24.33
CA ILE A 58 -7.55 -3.54 24.68
C ILE A 58 -7.02 -2.59 25.76
N ARG A 59 -7.63 -1.42 25.84
CA ARG A 59 -6.80 -0.21 26.07
C ARG A 59 -6.45 0.00 27.53
N ASP A 60 -7.36 -0.29 28.44
CA ASP A 60 -7.17 0.03 29.85
C ASP A 60 -6.23 -0.96 30.54
N TRP A 61 -6.47 -2.26 30.36
CA TRP A 61 -5.53 -3.30 30.76
C TRP A 61 -4.16 -3.21 30.09
N GLN A 62 -4.02 -2.76 28.83
CA GLN A 62 -2.69 -2.45 28.28
C GLN A 62 -1.93 -1.40 29.09
N LYS A 63 -2.62 -0.41 29.67
CA LYS A 63 -1.99 0.57 30.57
C LYS A 63 -1.58 -0.10 31.88
N GLU A 64 -2.47 -0.89 32.48
CA GLU A 64 -2.18 -1.60 33.74
C GLU A 64 -1.03 -2.61 33.59
N LEU A 65 -1.01 -3.41 32.52
CA LEU A 65 0.11 -4.28 32.17
C LEU A 65 1.43 -3.50 32.06
N GLY A 66 1.38 -2.31 31.44
CA GLY A 66 2.53 -1.42 31.36
C GLY A 66 3.03 -0.92 32.72
N LYS A 67 2.13 -0.59 33.66
CA LYS A 67 2.50 -0.21 35.03
C LYS A 67 3.15 -1.35 35.79
N LEU A 68 2.81 -2.60 35.46
CA LEU A 68 3.39 -3.82 36.01
C LEU A 68 4.69 -4.25 35.30
N GLY A 69 5.15 -3.52 34.27
CA GLY A 69 6.33 -3.86 33.48
C GLY A 69 6.13 -5.05 32.53
N LEU A 70 4.88 -5.44 32.28
CA LEU A 70 4.54 -6.55 31.39
C LEU A 70 4.34 -6.07 29.94
N SER A 71 4.40 -7.03 29.01
CA SER A 71 4.14 -6.76 27.59
C SER A 71 2.73 -6.19 27.40
N ARG A 72 2.64 -5.14 26.58
CA ARG A 72 1.37 -4.51 26.19
C ARG A 72 0.81 -5.07 24.88
N LEU A 73 1.35 -6.17 24.38
CA LEU A 73 0.98 -6.80 23.09
C LEU A 73 1.17 -5.90 21.86
N GLY A 74 1.95 -4.81 21.95
CA GLY A 74 2.09 -3.82 20.86
C GLY A 74 2.93 -4.26 19.65
N LYS A 75 3.57 -5.43 19.71
CA LYS A 75 4.34 -6.06 18.62
C LYS A 75 4.20 -7.59 18.67
N ALA A 76 3.03 -8.06 19.08
CA ALA A 76 2.79 -9.47 19.37
C ALA A 76 2.11 -10.23 18.23
N GLU A 77 1.88 -9.59 17.08
CA GLU A 77 1.08 -10.12 15.97
C GLU A 77 1.57 -11.50 15.48
N GLY A 78 2.88 -11.75 15.51
CA GLY A 78 3.47 -13.02 15.11
C GLY A 78 3.41 -14.13 16.16
N HIS A 79 3.05 -13.82 17.40
CA HIS A 79 3.15 -14.72 18.55
C HIS A 79 2.14 -14.36 19.66
N ILE A 80 0.90 -14.06 19.29
CA ILE A 80 -0.16 -13.61 20.22
C ILE A 80 -0.41 -14.68 21.28
N GLN A 81 -0.56 -15.94 20.87
CA GLN A 81 -0.80 -17.05 21.80
C GLN A 81 0.29 -17.11 22.88
N ALA A 82 1.56 -17.20 22.47
CA ALA A 82 2.70 -17.21 23.39
C ALA A 82 2.73 -15.96 24.30
N SER A 83 2.34 -14.79 23.77
CA SER A 83 2.31 -13.56 24.57
C SER A 83 1.22 -13.58 25.63
N LEU A 84 0.03 -14.08 25.31
CA LEU A 84 -1.07 -14.22 26.27
C LEU A 84 -0.72 -15.22 27.37
N GLU A 85 -0.15 -16.38 27.00
CA GLU A 85 0.30 -17.40 27.95
C GLU A 85 1.42 -16.86 28.86
N ALA A 86 2.37 -16.11 28.32
CA ALA A 86 3.43 -15.46 29.10
C ALA A 86 2.89 -14.40 30.06
N ILE A 87 1.95 -13.57 29.62
CA ILE A 87 1.30 -12.56 30.48
C ILE A 87 0.53 -13.27 31.60
N GLN A 88 -0.26 -14.29 31.27
CA GLN A 88 -1.01 -15.06 32.27
C GLN A 88 -0.09 -15.68 33.32
N HIS A 89 1.00 -16.33 32.88
CA HIS A 89 2.00 -16.93 33.77
C HIS A 89 2.61 -15.88 34.70
N ASN A 90 3.02 -14.72 34.17
CA ASN A 90 3.62 -13.65 34.98
C ASN A 90 2.62 -13.04 35.97
N LEU A 91 1.35 -12.86 35.57
CA LEU A 91 0.30 -12.36 36.46
C LEU A 91 0.05 -13.33 37.63
N LEU A 92 0.05 -14.65 37.38
CA LEU A 92 -0.06 -15.67 38.43
C LEU A 92 1.10 -15.57 39.43
N CYS A 93 2.35 -15.47 38.94
CA CYS A 93 3.52 -15.27 39.79
C CYS A 93 3.43 -13.99 40.62
N LEU A 94 2.99 -12.87 40.02
CA LEU A 94 2.83 -11.58 40.72
C LEU A 94 1.74 -11.63 41.79
N SER A 95 0.76 -12.52 41.66
CA SER A 95 -0.26 -12.77 42.68
C SER A 95 0.18 -13.78 43.76
N GLY A 96 1.43 -14.24 43.75
CA GLY A 96 1.93 -15.24 44.70
C GLY A 96 1.39 -16.65 44.46
N GLN A 97 0.78 -16.89 43.31
CA GLN A 97 0.33 -18.22 42.90
C GLN A 97 1.48 -18.98 42.24
N THR A 98 1.48 -20.31 42.34
CA THR A 98 2.42 -21.16 41.62
C THR A 98 1.78 -21.57 40.29
N PRO A 99 2.11 -20.92 39.16
CA PRO A 99 1.58 -21.34 37.88
C PRO A 99 2.07 -22.75 37.52
N PRO A 100 1.37 -23.47 36.64
CA PRO A 100 1.93 -24.65 36.00
C PRO A 100 3.27 -24.31 35.32
N SER A 101 4.08 -25.34 35.05
CA SER A 101 5.40 -25.22 34.42
C SER A 101 5.40 -24.17 33.31
N ARG A 102 6.48 -23.37 33.24
CA ARG A 102 6.60 -22.31 32.24
C ARG A 102 6.26 -22.87 30.85
N PRO A 103 5.33 -22.24 30.10
CA PRO A 103 4.99 -22.72 28.77
C PRO A 103 6.25 -22.74 27.89
N ASP A 104 6.30 -23.67 26.94
CA ASP A 104 7.32 -23.66 25.91
C ASP A 104 6.97 -22.53 24.93
N LEU A 105 7.55 -21.35 25.17
CA LEU A 105 7.21 -20.10 24.50
C LEU A 105 8.21 -19.82 23.38
N ASP A 106 7.78 -19.96 22.13
CA ASP A 106 8.57 -19.56 20.98
C ASP A 106 8.06 -18.22 20.40
N PHE A 107 8.75 -17.14 20.77
CA PHE A 107 8.47 -15.79 20.26
C PHE A 107 9.04 -15.56 18.85
N ASP A 108 10.04 -16.36 18.45
CA ASP A 108 10.70 -16.23 17.15
C ASP A 108 9.99 -17.05 16.07
N ARG A 109 9.18 -18.05 16.45
CA ARG A 109 8.44 -18.93 15.54
C ARG A 109 7.68 -18.18 14.45
N GLY A 110 6.96 -17.13 14.83
CA GLY A 110 6.17 -16.34 13.89
C GLY A 110 7.03 -15.70 12.80
N LYS A 111 8.24 -15.25 13.16
CA LYS A 111 9.21 -14.68 12.22
C LYS A 111 9.80 -15.77 11.32
N GLU A 112 10.14 -16.93 11.87
CA GLU A 112 10.64 -18.07 11.08
C GLU A 112 9.61 -18.54 10.05
N LEU A 113 8.36 -18.72 10.47
CA LEU A 113 7.24 -19.08 9.59
C LEU A 113 7.04 -18.03 8.51
N LEU A 114 7.16 -16.73 8.84
CA LEU A 114 7.07 -15.65 7.86
C LEU A 114 8.19 -15.73 6.82
N GLU A 115 9.44 -15.97 7.25
CA GLU A 115 10.59 -16.10 6.35
C GLU A 115 10.48 -17.33 5.44
N GLN A 116 10.02 -18.46 5.98
CA GLN A 116 9.75 -19.69 5.23
C GLN A 116 8.65 -19.48 4.20
N ASN A 117 7.50 -18.93 4.60
CA ASN A 117 6.38 -18.66 3.71
C ASN A 117 6.75 -17.64 2.62
N ALA A 118 7.46 -16.56 2.98
CA ALA A 118 7.94 -15.58 2.02
C ALA A 118 8.90 -16.21 1.00
N THR A 119 9.75 -17.14 1.42
CA THR A 119 10.66 -17.86 0.52
C THR A 119 9.92 -18.84 -0.40
N ALA A 120 8.94 -19.58 0.13
CA ALA A 120 8.12 -20.47 -0.66
C ALA A 120 7.32 -19.72 -1.74
N LEU A 121 6.71 -18.57 -1.36
CA LEU A 121 5.86 -17.78 -2.24
C LEU A 121 6.65 -16.92 -3.23
N LEU A 122 7.66 -16.18 -2.75
CA LEU A 122 8.34 -15.13 -3.51
C LEU A 122 9.75 -15.53 -3.96
N GLY A 123 10.22 -16.73 -3.60
CA GLY A 123 11.58 -17.19 -3.85
C GLY A 123 12.59 -16.73 -2.79
N PRO A 124 13.86 -17.17 -2.88
CA PRO A 124 14.89 -16.77 -1.92
C PRO A 124 15.16 -15.25 -2.00
N PRO A 125 15.60 -14.63 -0.89
CA PRO A 125 16.09 -13.25 -0.95
C PRO A 125 17.33 -13.16 -1.84
N SER A 126 17.61 -11.97 -2.36
CA SER A 126 18.81 -11.76 -3.18
C SER A 126 20.05 -11.59 -2.28
N PRO A 127 21.26 -11.97 -2.73
CA PRO A 127 22.46 -11.94 -1.88
C PRO A 127 22.76 -10.57 -1.25
N HIS A 128 22.44 -9.49 -1.94
CA HIS A 128 22.77 -8.12 -1.53
C HIS A 128 21.59 -7.34 -0.95
N ARG A 129 20.40 -7.94 -0.84
CA ARG A 129 19.22 -7.26 -0.26
C ARG A 129 18.25 -8.24 0.40
N ARG A 130 17.71 -7.83 1.55
CA ARG A 130 16.65 -8.59 2.24
C ARG A 130 15.30 -8.53 1.51
N VAL A 131 15.02 -7.42 0.83
CA VAL A 131 13.73 -7.18 0.16
C VAL A 131 13.69 -7.84 -1.22
N ARG A 132 12.49 -8.28 -1.61
CA ARG A 132 12.21 -8.84 -2.93
C ARG A 132 11.44 -7.82 -3.76
N ILE A 133 11.84 -7.65 -5.02
CA ILE A 133 11.22 -6.67 -5.92
C ILE A 133 10.27 -7.41 -6.84
N MET A 134 8.99 -7.07 -6.76
CA MET A 134 7.96 -7.56 -7.68
C MET A 134 7.58 -6.45 -8.65
N VAL A 135 7.68 -6.71 -9.94
CA VAL A 135 7.34 -5.76 -11.00
C VAL A 135 6.06 -6.21 -11.66
N THR A 136 5.11 -5.30 -11.84
CA THR A 136 3.93 -5.57 -12.67
C THR A 136 4.33 -5.40 -14.11
N LEU A 137 4.25 -6.48 -14.88
CA LEU A 137 4.62 -6.45 -16.27
C LEU A 137 3.61 -5.61 -17.05
N PRO A 138 4.07 -4.65 -17.87
CA PRO A 138 3.20 -3.93 -18.78
C PRO A 138 2.95 -4.80 -20.04
N SER A 139 1.92 -4.48 -20.82
CA SER A 139 1.50 -5.29 -21.99
C SER A 139 2.65 -5.50 -23.00
N GLU A 140 3.53 -4.50 -23.14
CA GLU A 140 4.72 -4.53 -24.01
C GLU A 140 5.69 -5.67 -23.67
N ALA A 141 5.72 -6.14 -22.42
CA ALA A 141 6.55 -7.27 -21.99
C ALA A 141 6.17 -8.60 -22.67
N ALA A 142 5.01 -8.68 -23.33
CA ALA A 142 4.64 -9.83 -24.16
C ALA A 142 5.41 -9.89 -25.49
N GLU A 143 5.93 -8.75 -25.97
CA GLU A 143 6.58 -8.64 -27.28
C GLU A 143 8.04 -8.19 -27.19
N ASP A 144 8.41 -7.49 -26.12
CA ASP A 144 9.77 -7.03 -25.86
C ASP A 144 10.50 -7.93 -24.84
N ALA A 145 11.27 -8.88 -25.37
CA ALA A 145 12.12 -9.76 -24.56
C ALA A 145 13.25 -9.00 -23.84
N GLN A 146 13.74 -7.92 -24.44
CA GLN A 146 14.85 -7.14 -23.92
C GLN A 146 14.41 -6.38 -22.66
N LEU A 147 13.20 -5.81 -22.66
CA LEU A 147 12.60 -5.20 -21.48
C LEU A 147 12.60 -6.15 -20.27
N VAL A 148 12.12 -7.38 -20.44
CA VAL A 148 12.05 -8.35 -19.34
C VAL A 148 13.43 -8.71 -18.82
N LYS A 149 14.41 -8.89 -19.73
CA LYS A 149 15.80 -9.14 -19.37
C LYS A 149 16.42 -7.99 -18.58
N GLU A 150 16.17 -6.75 -18.99
CA GLU A 150 16.66 -5.55 -18.28
C GLU A 150 16.04 -5.43 -16.89
N LEU A 151 14.75 -5.73 -16.73
CA LEU A 151 14.09 -5.77 -15.42
C LEU A 151 14.71 -6.82 -14.49
N LEU A 152 15.03 -8.01 -15.00
CA LEU A 152 15.75 -9.05 -14.25
C LEU A 152 17.14 -8.57 -13.79
N LEU A 153 17.93 -8.01 -14.70
CA LEU A 153 19.28 -7.50 -14.40
C LEU A 153 19.25 -6.32 -13.43
N ALA A 154 18.23 -5.47 -13.50
CA ALA A 154 18.00 -4.38 -12.55
C ALA A 154 17.55 -4.89 -11.17
N GLY A 155 17.19 -6.18 -11.06
CA GLY A 155 16.92 -6.84 -9.80
C GLY A 155 15.46 -7.22 -9.56
N MET A 156 14.63 -7.42 -10.58
CA MET A 156 13.32 -8.05 -10.39
C MET A 156 13.46 -9.48 -9.82
N ASN A 157 12.67 -9.84 -8.80
CA ASN A 157 12.54 -11.21 -8.27
C ASN A 157 11.22 -11.88 -8.65
N GLY A 158 10.20 -11.08 -8.91
CA GLY A 158 8.87 -11.57 -9.23
C GLY A 158 8.25 -10.75 -10.36
N ALA A 159 7.74 -11.42 -11.38
CA ALA A 159 6.94 -10.84 -12.45
C ALA A 159 5.46 -11.01 -12.09
N ARG A 160 4.78 -9.90 -11.80
CA ARG A 160 3.33 -9.86 -11.58
C ARG A 160 2.63 -9.65 -12.92
N ILE A 161 1.77 -10.58 -13.29
CA ILE A 161 0.86 -10.46 -14.43
C ILE A 161 -0.51 -10.13 -13.86
N ASN A 162 -1.02 -8.94 -14.17
CA ASN A 162 -2.30 -8.46 -13.67
C ASN A 162 -3.45 -8.88 -14.59
N CYS A 163 -4.15 -9.94 -14.25
CA CYS A 163 -5.21 -10.54 -15.05
C CYS A 163 -6.52 -9.72 -15.08
N ALA A 164 -6.53 -8.50 -14.52
CA ALA A 164 -7.61 -7.54 -14.74
C ALA A 164 -7.48 -6.80 -16.08
N HIS A 165 -6.35 -6.96 -16.77
CA HIS A 165 -6.05 -6.40 -18.07
C HIS A 165 -5.52 -7.51 -18.99
N ASP A 166 -5.55 -7.23 -20.30
CA ASP A 166 -5.14 -8.16 -21.35
C ASP A 166 -5.89 -9.50 -21.31
N ASP A 167 -5.39 -10.49 -22.05
CA ASP A 167 -5.99 -11.81 -22.18
C ASP A 167 -4.97 -12.95 -22.02
N ALA A 168 -5.47 -14.18 -21.98
CA ALA A 168 -4.65 -15.36 -21.74
C ALA A 168 -3.48 -15.53 -22.75
N PRO A 169 -3.65 -15.31 -24.06
CA PRO A 169 -2.54 -15.31 -25.01
C PRO A 169 -1.44 -14.31 -24.66
N VAL A 170 -1.79 -13.07 -24.28
CA VAL A 170 -0.82 -12.04 -23.88
C VAL A 170 -0.07 -12.47 -22.61
N TRP A 171 -0.79 -12.96 -21.60
CA TRP A 171 -0.18 -13.45 -20.37
C TRP A 171 0.77 -14.62 -20.63
N GLN A 172 0.41 -15.54 -21.54
CA GLN A 172 1.26 -16.67 -21.90
C GLN A 172 2.58 -16.18 -22.52
N LYS A 173 2.53 -15.22 -23.44
CA LYS A 173 3.76 -14.61 -24.00
C LYS A 173 4.62 -14.00 -22.90
N MET A 174 4.04 -13.23 -21.97
CA MET A 174 4.80 -12.68 -20.83
C MET A 174 5.48 -13.78 -19.99
N VAL A 175 4.78 -14.88 -19.72
CA VAL A 175 5.34 -16.04 -18.99
C VAL A 175 6.54 -16.63 -19.73
N GLU A 176 6.42 -16.81 -21.04
CA GLU A 176 7.49 -17.33 -21.89
C GLU A 176 8.71 -16.40 -21.88
N GLN A 177 8.50 -15.08 -22.00
CA GLN A 177 9.57 -14.09 -21.96
C GLN A 177 10.30 -14.08 -20.60
N VAL A 178 9.56 -14.13 -19.48
CA VAL A 178 10.17 -14.21 -18.14
C VAL A 178 11.01 -15.47 -17.99
N ARG A 179 10.53 -16.63 -18.46
CA ARG A 179 11.28 -17.88 -18.39
C ARG A 179 12.54 -17.86 -19.24
N GLN A 180 12.44 -17.35 -20.47
CA GLN A 180 13.59 -17.20 -21.38
C GLN A 180 14.64 -16.23 -20.80
N ALA A 181 14.21 -15.09 -20.27
CA ALA A 181 15.10 -14.11 -19.66
C ALA A 181 15.77 -14.65 -18.38
N ALA A 182 15.03 -15.39 -17.54
CA ALA A 182 15.59 -16.07 -16.38
C ALA A 182 16.65 -17.12 -16.78
N GLN A 183 16.39 -17.90 -17.83
CA GLN A 183 17.36 -18.86 -18.38
C GLN A 183 18.61 -18.16 -18.94
N ALA A 184 18.44 -17.07 -19.69
CA ALA A 184 19.53 -16.34 -20.33
C ALA A 184 20.43 -15.60 -19.32
N THR A 185 19.86 -15.13 -18.21
CA THR A 185 20.61 -14.38 -17.17
C THR A 185 21.09 -15.25 -16.02
N GLY A 186 20.53 -16.45 -15.85
CA GLY A 186 20.76 -17.29 -14.67
C GLY A 186 20.13 -16.74 -13.38
N LEU A 187 19.32 -15.69 -13.47
CA LEU A 187 18.67 -15.07 -12.32
C LEU A 187 17.27 -15.65 -12.10
N PRO A 188 16.94 -16.12 -10.88
CA PRO A 188 15.62 -16.68 -10.60
C PRO A 188 14.55 -15.59 -10.56
N CYS A 189 13.40 -15.84 -11.19
CA CYS A 189 12.23 -14.98 -11.10
C CYS A 189 10.95 -15.81 -10.93
N LYS A 190 10.14 -15.49 -9.91
CA LYS A 190 8.80 -16.05 -9.74
C LYS A 190 7.82 -15.35 -10.67
N ILE A 191 6.77 -16.07 -11.08
CA ILE A 191 5.67 -15.50 -11.85
C ILE A 191 4.44 -15.51 -10.94
N CYS A 192 3.85 -14.33 -10.74
CA CYS A 192 2.70 -14.11 -9.88
C CYS A 192 1.49 -13.71 -10.73
N MET A 193 0.52 -14.61 -10.85
CA MET A 193 -0.76 -14.32 -11.52
C MET A 193 -1.67 -13.61 -10.53
N ASP A 194 -1.93 -12.32 -10.75
CA ASP A 194 -2.83 -11.51 -9.94
C ASP A 194 -4.22 -11.49 -10.56
N LEU A 195 -5.12 -12.29 -9.99
CA LEU A 195 -6.49 -12.44 -10.47
C LEU A 195 -7.29 -11.15 -10.22
N ALA A 196 -8.14 -10.79 -11.19
CA ALA A 196 -8.93 -9.56 -11.10
C ALA A 196 -9.81 -9.48 -9.84
N GLY A 197 -10.30 -10.63 -9.35
CA GLY A 197 -11.24 -10.71 -8.23
C GLY A 197 -12.62 -10.12 -8.56
N PRO A 198 -13.57 -10.12 -7.61
CA PRO A 198 -14.91 -9.56 -7.79
C PRO A 198 -14.87 -8.03 -7.78
N LYS A 199 -14.46 -7.42 -8.90
CA LYS A 199 -14.39 -5.96 -9.04
C LYS A 199 -15.69 -5.40 -9.59
N LEU A 200 -16.37 -4.58 -8.80
CA LEU A 200 -17.41 -3.70 -9.29
C LEU A 200 -16.75 -2.62 -10.18
N ARG A 201 -17.14 -2.58 -11.44
CA ARG A 201 -16.72 -1.56 -12.41
C ARG A 201 -17.93 -0.72 -12.78
N THR A 202 -17.75 0.58 -12.83
CA THR A 202 -18.72 1.45 -13.50
C THR A 202 -18.65 1.16 -15.00
N GLY A 203 -19.78 1.24 -15.69
CA GLY A 203 -19.78 1.29 -17.15
C GLY A 203 -19.09 2.57 -17.65
N THR A 204 -19.06 2.72 -18.98
CA THR A 204 -18.65 3.98 -19.59
C THR A 204 -19.50 5.13 -19.06
N VAL A 205 -18.88 6.11 -18.43
CA VAL A 205 -19.56 7.33 -17.99
C VAL A 205 -19.62 8.27 -19.18
N ALA A 206 -20.80 8.82 -19.48
CA ALA A 206 -20.92 9.84 -20.50
C ALA A 206 -20.00 11.02 -20.15
N THR A 207 -19.07 11.33 -21.06
CA THR A 207 -18.22 12.51 -20.93
C THR A 207 -19.10 13.75 -21.08
N GLN A 208 -19.57 14.29 -19.96
CA GLN A 208 -20.06 15.67 -19.89
C GLN A 208 -18.87 16.64 -19.86
N THR A 209 -19.15 17.94 -20.03
CA THR A 209 -18.23 19.09 -20.06
C THR A 209 -16.75 18.74 -19.96
N GLN A 210 -16.02 18.90 -21.07
CA GLN A 210 -14.59 18.61 -21.14
C GLN A 210 -13.83 19.35 -20.02
N VAL A 211 -13.22 18.58 -19.11
CA VAL A 211 -12.33 19.12 -18.08
C VAL A 211 -10.92 19.12 -18.65
N LEU A 212 -10.38 20.29 -18.96
CA LEU A 212 -8.97 20.42 -19.29
C LEU A 212 -8.14 20.35 -18.00
N ARG A 213 -7.38 19.27 -17.84
CA ARG A 213 -6.43 19.14 -16.74
C ARG A 213 -5.13 19.85 -17.10
N LEU A 214 -4.88 20.97 -16.42
CA LEU A 214 -3.64 21.73 -16.55
C LEU A 214 -2.69 21.32 -15.41
N CYS A 215 -1.55 20.73 -15.76
CA CYS A 215 -0.53 20.32 -14.79
C CYS A 215 0.76 21.09 -15.04
N ALA A 216 1.44 21.51 -13.99
CA ALA A 216 2.80 21.98 -14.16
C ALA A 216 3.69 20.81 -14.66
N PRO A 217 4.61 21.06 -15.60
CA PRO A 217 5.56 20.05 -16.05
C PRO A 217 6.37 19.54 -14.84
N ARG A 218 6.66 18.24 -14.82
CA ARG A 218 7.41 17.58 -13.75
C ARG A 218 8.57 16.77 -14.31
N ASP A 219 9.63 16.63 -13.52
CA ASP A 219 10.70 15.67 -13.81
C ASP A 219 10.27 14.23 -13.44
N ASP A 220 11.15 13.27 -13.71
CA ASP A 220 10.95 11.84 -13.40
C ASP A 220 10.81 11.56 -11.89
N TYR A 221 11.20 12.52 -11.05
CA TYR A 221 11.05 12.47 -9.60
C TYR A 221 9.78 13.19 -9.10
N GLY A 222 8.94 13.68 -10.01
CA GLY A 222 7.68 14.36 -9.70
C GLY A 222 7.83 15.81 -9.22
N ARG A 223 9.01 16.42 -9.32
CA ARG A 223 9.26 17.81 -8.94
C ARG A 223 8.80 18.75 -10.04
N VAL A 224 8.16 19.87 -9.66
CA VAL A 224 7.66 20.85 -10.63
C VAL A 224 8.82 21.59 -11.28
N LEU A 225 8.94 21.51 -12.60
CA LEU A 225 10.02 22.10 -13.40
C LEU A 225 9.90 23.63 -13.50
N GLY A 226 8.73 24.20 -13.26
CA GLY A 226 8.52 25.64 -13.21
C GLY A 226 7.13 26.08 -13.62
N ASN A 227 7.05 27.35 -14.00
CA ASN A 227 5.85 28.01 -14.47
C ASN A 227 5.41 27.45 -15.83
N TYR A 228 4.11 27.49 -16.09
CA TYR A 228 3.57 27.17 -17.42
C TYR A 228 2.58 28.25 -17.86
N LEU A 229 2.43 28.40 -19.16
CA LEU A 229 1.51 29.35 -19.76
C LEU A 229 0.23 28.63 -20.21
N VAL A 230 -0.93 29.26 -20.06
CA VAL A 230 -2.15 28.82 -20.76
C VAL A 230 -2.57 29.93 -21.71
N TRP A 231 -2.58 29.59 -22.99
CA TRP A 231 -3.04 30.46 -24.05
C TRP A 231 -4.51 30.17 -24.32
N VAL A 232 -5.36 31.18 -24.20
CA VAL A 232 -6.81 31.04 -24.39
C VAL A 232 -7.20 31.81 -25.65
N SER A 233 -7.57 31.09 -26.71
CA SER A 233 -7.93 31.66 -28.02
C SER A 233 -8.75 30.67 -28.82
N GLU A 234 -9.45 31.14 -29.85
CA GLU A 234 -10.20 30.27 -30.78
C GLU A 234 -9.26 29.44 -31.67
N GLN A 235 -8.18 30.05 -32.15
CA GLN A 235 -7.21 29.42 -33.05
C GLN A 235 -5.89 29.15 -32.33
N MET A 236 -5.15 28.13 -32.78
CA MET A 236 -3.82 27.79 -32.28
C MET A 236 -2.86 28.98 -32.48
N PRO A 237 -2.09 29.40 -31.44
CA PRO A 237 -1.10 30.44 -31.61
C PRO A 237 0.05 29.96 -32.52
N PRO A 238 0.57 30.83 -33.42
CA PRO A 238 1.60 30.43 -34.38
C PRO A 238 2.96 30.10 -33.73
N GLN A 239 3.32 30.77 -32.63
CA GLN A 239 4.47 30.46 -31.78
C GLN A 239 4.38 31.29 -30.49
N ILE A 240 4.75 30.72 -29.34
CA ILE A 240 4.81 31.44 -28.06
C ILE A 240 6.29 31.70 -27.72
N PRO A 241 6.81 32.93 -27.89
CA PRO A 241 8.20 33.24 -27.57
C PRO A 241 8.48 33.09 -26.07
N GLY A 242 9.58 32.42 -25.72
CA GLY A 242 10.13 32.42 -24.36
C GLY A 242 9.54 31.43 -23.35
N HIS A 243 8.64 30.53 -23.76
CA HIS A 243 8.06 29.50 -22.88
C HIS A 243 8.21 28.09 -23.47
N SER A 244 8.88 27.19 -22.74
CA SER A 244 9.05 25.78 -23.13
C SER A 244 7.85 24.89 -22.81
N HIS A 245 6.98 25.32 -21.89
CA HIS A 245 5.80 24.56 -21.46
C HIS A 245 4.55 25.44 -21.43
N TRP A 246 3.58 25.12 -22.29
CA TRP A 246 2.33 25.84 -22.41
C TRP A 246 1.17 24.93 -22.84
N TYR A 247 -0.05 25.38 -22.58
CA TYR A 247 -1.29 24.72 -22.98
C TYR A 247 -2.14 25.66 -23.84
N HIS A 248 -2.79 25.14 -24.88
CA HIS A 248 -3.85 25.85 -25.61
C HIS A 248 -5.21 25.45 -25.03
N LEU A 249 -6.03 26.44 -24.65
CA LEU A 249 -7.43 26.25 -24.33
C LEU A 249 -8.27 26.86 -25.46
N PRO A 250 -8.81 26.04 -26.39
CA PRO A 250 -9.60 26.53 -27.51
C PRO A 250 -10.96 27.03 -27.02
N LEU A 251 -11.16 28.35 -26.97
CA LEU A 251 -12.45 28.95 -26.66
C LEU A 251 -12.96 29.75 -27.86
N PRO A 252 -14.23 29.57 -28.27
CA PRO A 252 -14.80 30.30 -29.40
C PRO A 252 -14.82 31.79 -29.09
N ARG A 253 -14.72 32.64 -30.12
CA ARG A 253 -14.70 34.10 -29.95
C ARG A 253 -15.88 34.64 -29.13
N GLN A 254 -17.05 34.04 -29.33
CA GLN A 254 -18.29 34.33 -28.59
C GLN A 254 -18.12 34.25 -27.07
N PHE A 255 -17.23 33.39 -26.57
CA PHE A 255 -16.94 33.28 -25.14
C PHE A 255 -16.39 34.59 -24.56
N PHE A 256 -15.53 35.29 -25.31
CA PHE A 256 -14.94 36.56 -24.88
C PHE A 256 -15.89 37.75 -25.02
N GLU A 257 -16.96 37.58 -25.78
CA GLU A 257 -18.01 38.60 -26.02
C GLU A 257 -19.17 38.46 -25.02
N MET A 258 -19.19 37.39 -24.21
CA MET A 258 -20.19 37.23 -23.15
C MET A 258 -20.04 38.31 -22.08
N PRO A 259 -21.15 38.82 -21.50
CA PRO A 259 -21.10 39.86 -20.47
C PRO A 259 -20.41 39.39 -19.17
N SER A 260 -20.47 38.08 -18.86
CA SER A 260 -19.86 37.48 -17.67
C SER A 260 -19.41 36.03 -17.94
N PRO A 261 -18.32 35.81 -18.71
CA PRO A 261 -17.81 34.46 -18.95
C PRO A 261 -17.26 33.87 -17.65
N VAL A 262 -17.86 32.79 -17.17
CA VAL A 262 -17.39 32.08 -15.98
C VAL A 262 -16.53 30.89 -16.40
N MET A 263 -15.28 30.88 -15.93
CA MET A 263 -14.40 29.72 -16.02
C MET A 263 -14.19 29.17 -14.61
N ASN A 264 -14.83 28.05 -14.31
CA ASN A 264 -14.74 27.42 -12.98
C ASN A 264 -13.43 26.63 -12.86
N CYS A 265 -12.49 27.14 -12.06
CA CYS A 265 -11.30 26.40 -11.68
C CYS A 265 -11.60 25.51 -10.46
N LEU A 266 -11.88 24.23 -10.71
CA LEU A 266 -12.34 23.28 -9.69
C LEU A 266 -11.24 22.86 -8.69
N SER A 267 -9.98 23.22 -8.93
CA SER A 267 -8.85 22.97 -8.02
C SER A 267 -7.65 23.82 -8.45
N ALA A 268 -7.30 24.85 -7.67
CA ALA A 268 -6.09 25.64 -7.89
C ALA A 268 -5.20 25.53 -6.64
N THR A 269 -4.21 24.63 -6.70
CA THR A 269 -3.13 24.57 -5.69
C THR A 269 -2.07 25.66 -5.89
N HIS A 270 -2.14 26.42 -6.98
CA HIS A 270 -1.15 27.43 -7.37
C HIS A 270 -1.83 28.80 -7.55
N ALA A 271 -1.15 29.88 -7.16
CA ALA A 271 -1.67 31.24 -7.25
C ALA A 271 -1.79 31.68 -8.72
N ILE A 272 -2.95 32.20 -9.09
CA ILE A 272 -3.23 32.71 -10.43
C ILE A 272 -2.82 34.19 -10.47
N LYS A 273 -1.88 34.55 -11.36
CA LYS A 273 -1.59 35.96 -11.70
C LYS A 273 -1.97 36.22 -13.16
N ALA A 274 -2.79 37.23 -13.39
CA ALA A 274 -3.21 37.64 -14.73
C ALA A 274 -2.37 38.83 -15.20
N ALA A 275 -1.90 38.79 -16.45
CA ALA A 275 -1.34 39.95 -17.14
C ALA A 275 -2.11 40.13 -18.45
N ALA A 276 -2.62 41.34 -18.70
CA ALA A 276 -3.35 41.68 -19.92
C ALA A 276 -2.37 42.20 -20.99
N CYS A 277 -2.44 41.66 -22.21
CA CYS A 277 -1.77 42.25 -23.36
C CYS A 277 -2.75 43.21 -24.07
N ALA A 278 -2.35 44.46 -24.26
CA ALA A 278 -3.21 45.57 -24.68
C ALA A 278 -3.56 45.62 -26.18
N SER A 279 -3.36 44.53 -26.93
CA SER A 279 -3.74 44.46 -28.35
C SER A 279 -4.89 43.47 -28.54
N ARG A 280 -6.02 44.01 -28.98
CA ARG A 280 -7.32 43.36 -29.27
C ARG A 280 -7.19 41.86 -29.61
N GLY A 281 -7.63 41.01 -28.67
CA GLY A 281 -8.05 39.62 -28.97
C GLY A 281 -7.16 38.48 -28.47
N CYS A 282 -6.07 38.70 -27.74
CA CYS A 282 -5.22 37.61 -27.23
C CYS A 282 -4.94 37.75 -25.73
N PHE A 283 -5.27 36.70 -24.95
CA PHE A 283 -5.00 36.62 -23.51
C PHE A 283 -3.88 35.60 -23.20
N PRO A 284 -2.62 36.02 -23.07
CA PRO A 284 -1.59 35.18 -22.47
C PRO A 284 -1.74 35.16 -20.93
N ARG A 285 -1.89 33.98 -20.32
CA ARG A 285 -1.89 33.81 -18.84
C ARG A 285 -0.62 33.10 -18.37
N VAL A 286 0.18 33.75 -17.53
CA VAL A 286 1.39 33.16 -16.91
C VAL A 286 1.05 32.62 -15.51
N PHE A 287 1.30 31.34 -15.26
CA PHE A 287 1.01 30.68 -13.96
C PHE A 287 2.31 30.31 -13.24
N GLY A 288 2.41 30.58 -11.93
CA GLY A 288 3.60 30.21 -11.15
C GLY A 288 3.36 29.97 -9.65
N PRO A 289 4.34 29.37 -8.93
CA PRO A 289 4.21 29.09 -7.52
C PRO A 289 4.25 30.38 -6.68
N LYS A 290 3.60 30.36 -5.51
CA LYS A 290 3.75 31.43 -4.52
C LYS A 290 5.22 31.54 -4.08
N PRO A 291 5.77 32.74 -3.87
CA PRO A 291 7.06 32.86 -3.21
C PRO A 291 6.98 32.18 -1.84
N ALA A 292 8.02 31.41 -1.49
CA ALA A 292 8.14 30.84 -0.16
C ALA A 292 8.03 31.95 0.88
N LYS A 293 7.17 31.76 1.90
CA LYS A 293 7.21 32.63 3.08
C LYS A 293 8.63 32.53 3.66
N PRO A 294 9.27 33.65 4.03
CA PRO A 294 10.49 33.57 4.81
C PRO A 294 10.19 32.79 6.09
N LEU A 295 11.06 31.82 6.39
CA LEU A 295 11.04 31.10 7.66
C LEU A 295 11.33 32.12 8.77
N THR A 296 10.31 32.43 9.57
CA THR A 296 10.46 32.92 10.94
C THR A 296 10.15 31.79 11.89
#